data_AF-A0A8S3KBH1-F1
#
_entry.id   AF-A0A8S3KBH1-F1
#
_cell.length_a   1.000
_cell.length_b   1.000
_cell.length_c   1.000
_cell.angle_alpha   90.00
_cell.angle_beta   90.00
_cell.angle_gamma   90.00
#
_symmetry.space_group_name_H-M   'P 1'
#
loop_
_entity.id
_entity.type
_entity.pdbx_description
1 polymer ?
#
loop_
_entity_poly.entity_id
_entity_poly.type
_entity_poly.pdbx_seq_one_letter_code
_entity_poly.pdbx_strand_id
1 'polypeptide(L)'
;MDGIYNRQNDRVYASSRQEADAHGGIHRLSKFPKRIMVWLGACKEGVTTPIIFKPGETLTHKNYIDIVLPHAFPEGQRLLGEDFIYQQDNATPHTHKDSLTWIRNNFSRFIDETKWPPNSSDLSVLDY
;
A
#
# COMPACT_ATOMS: atom_id res chain seq x y z
N MET A 1 9.29 -20.51 11.98
CA MET A 1 8.03 -19.78 12.25
C MET A 1 8.48 -18.56 13.01
N ASP A 2 8.79 -17.50 12.28
CA ASP A 2 9.63 -16.42 12.81
C ASP A 2 8.67 -15.28 13.14
N GLY A 3 8.11 -15.35 14.35
CA GLY A 3 7.06 -14.47 14.85
C GLY A 3 7.46 -13.01 14.73
N ILE A 4 6.83 -12.31 13.77
CA ILE A 4 7.00 -10.88 13.59
C ILE A 4 6.17 -10.18 14.67
N TYR A 5 6.86 -9.44 15.55
CA TYR A 5 6.31 -8.55 16.57
C TYR A 5 5.16 -7.71 16.01
N ASN A 6 4.00 -7.76 16.67
CA ASN A 6 2.80 -7.05 16.28
C ASN A 6 2.42 -6.09 17.40
N ARG A 7 2.58 -4.78 17.14
CA ARG A 7 2.33 -3.70 18.11
C ARG A 7 0.89 -3.66 18.65
N GLN A 8 -0.09 -4.29 17.98
CA GLN A 8 -1.45 -4.46 18.51
C GLN A 8 -1.58 -5.66 19.47
N ASN A 9 -0.76 -6.71 19.29
CA ASN A 9 -0.80 -7.96 20.05
C ASN A 9 0.22 -8.04 21.20
N ASP A 10 1.30 -7.27 21.14
CA ASP A 10 2.32 -7.22 22.20
C ASP A 10 1.95 -6.15 23.23
N ARG A 11 1.10 -6.53 24.20
CA ARG A 11 0.67 -5.67 25.31
C ARG A 11 1.30 -6.14 26.62
N VAL A 12 1.92 -5.21 27.34
CA VAL A 12 2.38 -5.42 28.72
C VAL A 12 1.39 -4.76 29.66
N TYR A 13 0.77 -5.54 30.54
CA TYR A 13 -0.04 -5.01 31.64
C TYR A 13 0.89 -4.65 32.80
N ALA A 14 0.82 -3.40 33.25
CA ALA A 14 1.61 -2.89 34.36
C ALA A 14 0.91 -1.69 35.01
N SER A 15 1.11 -1.51 36.31
CA SER A 15 0.59 -0.38 37.08
C SER A 15 1.47 0.88 36.98
N SER A 16 2.71 0.74 36.49
CA SER A 16 3.66 1.83 36.30
C SER A 16 4.59 1.59 35.09
N ARG A 17 5.25 2.65 34.61
CA ARG A 17 6.26 2.53 33.53
C ARG A 17 7.45 1.66 33.95
N GLN A 18 7.92 1.77 35.19
CA GLN A 18 9.04 0.96 35.69
C GLN A 18 8.69 -0.54 35.71
N GLU A 19 7.47 -0.88 36.10
CA GLU A 19 6.98 -2.26 36.06
C GLU A 19 6.83 -2.75 34.61
N ALA A 20 6.31 -1.90 33.70
CA ALA A 20 6.24 -2.24 32.29
C ALA A 20 7.63 -2.52 31.70
N ASP A 21 8.62 -1.70 32.02
CA ASP A 21 9.99 -1.85 31.54
C ASP A 21 10.65 -3.11 32.10
N ALA A 22 10.40 -3.44 33.38
CA ALA A 22 10.85 -4.69 34.00
C ALA A 22 10.20 -5.93 33.36
N HIS A 23 8.96 -5.80 32.86
CA HIS A 23 8.24 -6.85 32.13
C HIS A 23 8.51 -6.84 30.63
N GLY A 24 9.58 -6.19 30.17
CA GLY A 24 9.99 -6.22 28.77
C GLY A 24 9.29 -5.21 27.88
N GLY A 25 8.63 -4.19 28.45
CA GLY A 25 7.97 -3.10 27.71
C GLY A 25 8.93 -2.17 26.94
N ILE A 26 10.24 -2.31 27.14
CA ILE A 26 11.27 -1.65 26.33
C ILE A 26 11.62 -2.54 25.13
N HIS A 27 11.07 -2.20 23.96
CA HIS A 27 11.44 -2.84 22.70
C HIS A 27 12.33 -1.93 21.87
N ARG A 28 13.53 -2.42 21.51
CA ARG A 28 14.42 -1.71 20.58
C ARG A 28 13.92 -1.92 19.15
N LEU A 29 13.57 -0.83 18.48
CA LEU A 29 13.29 -0.86 17.06
C LEU A 29 14.61 -0.87 16.28
N SER A 30 14.73 -1.77 15.30
CA SER A 30 15.82 -1.67 14.33
C SER A 30 15.65 -0.36 13.55
N LYS A 31 16.72 0.42 13.39
CA LYS A 31 16.70 1.67 12.61
C LYS A 31 16.45 1.41 11.11
N PHE A 32 16.72 0.19 10.65
CA PHE A 32 16.54 -0.26 9.26
C PHE A 32 16.07 -1.72 9.23
N PRO A 33 14.81 -1.99 9.59
CA PRO A 33 14.28 -3.35 9.48
C PRO A 33 14.32 -3.80 8.02
N LYS A 34 14.57 -5.09 7.80
CA LYS A 34 14.40 -5.67 6.46
C LYS A 34 12.93 -5.50 6.07
N ARG A 35 12.70 -4.93 4.88
CA ARG A 35 11.36 -4.67 4.36
C ARG A 35 11.26 -5.12 2.90
N ILE A 36 10.07 -5.56 2.54
CA ILE A 36 9.69 -5.87 1.17
C ILE A 36 8.46 -5.01 0.88
N MET A 37 8.45 -4.38 -0.30
CA MET A 37 7.28 -3.66 -0.77
C MET A 37 6.39 -4.61 -1.55
N VAL A 38 5.10 -4.54 -1.27
CA VAL A 38 4.06 -5.28 -2.00
C VAL A 38 3.08 -4.26 -2.55
N TRP A 39 2.68 -4.42 -3.81
CA TRP A 39 1.58 -3.69 -4.40
C TRP A 39 0.43 -4.65 -4.68
N LEU A 40 -0.80 -4.21 -4.39
CA LEU A 40 -2.03 -4.90 -4.76
C LEU A 40 -3.13 -3.89 -5.02
N GLY A 41 -4.10 -4.28 -5.85
CA GLY A 41 -5.40 -3.63 -5.95
C GLY A 41 -6.48 -4.51 -5.31
N ALA A 42 -7.55 -3.89 -4.83
CA ALA A 42 -8.72 -4.59 -4.31
C ALA A 42 -10.01 -3.98 -4.83
N CYS A 43 -11.03 -4.81 -4.97
CA CYS A 43 -12.38 -4.42 -5.32
C CYS A 43 -13.39 -5.40 -4.70
N LYS A 44 -14.68 -5.15 -4.94
CA LYS A 44 -15.76 -6.01 -4.44
C LYS A 44 -15.67 -7.48 -4.90
N GLU A 45 -15.06 -7.75 -6.06
CA GLU A 45 -14.94 -9.11 -6.62
C GLU A 45 -13.65 -9.83 -6.16
N GLY A 46 -12.77 -9.14 -5.42
CA GLY A 46 -11.54 -9.71 -4.90
C GLY A 46 -10.32 -8.80 -5.06
N VAL A 47 -9.14 -9.41 -4.97
CA VAL A 47 -7.85 -8.73 -5.04
C VAL A 47 -7.11 -9.10 -6.32
N THR A 48 -6.22 -8.20 -6.77
CA THR A 48 -5.27 -8.51 -7.84
C THR A 48 -4.25 -9.52 -7.36
N THR A 49 -3.58 -10.20 -8.30
CA THR A 49 -2.32 -10.90 -7.97
C THR A 49 -1.31 -9.88 -7.43
N PRO A 50 -0.70 -10.10 -6.25
CA PRO A 50 0.20 -9.13 -5.65
C PRO A 50 1.52 -9.04 -6.41
N ILE A 51 2.04 -7.82 -6.57
CA ILE A 51 3.40 -7.58 -7.07
C ILE A 51 4.32 -7.48 -5.85
N ILE A 52 5.29 -8.40 -5.77
CA ILE A 52 6.28 -8.42 -4.70
C ILE A 52 7.59 -7.87 -5.27
N PHE A 53 8.01 -6.70 -4.77
CA PHE A 53 9.27 -6.08 -5.16
C PHE A 53 10.46 -6.78 -4.51
N LYS A 54 11.67 -6.62 -5.08
CA LYS A 54 12.86 -7.20 -4.45
C LYS A 54 13.14 -6.52 -3.11
N PRO A 55 13.77 -7.21 -2.14
CA PRO A 55 14.13 -6.60 -0.87
C PRO A 55 14.92 -5.30 -1.05
N GLY A 56 14.45 -4.21 -0.43
CA GLY A 56 15.06 -2.88 -0.53
C GLY A 56 14.59 -2.03 -1.70
N GLU A 57 13.86 -2.58 -2.67
CA GLU A 57 13.20 -1.77 -3.70
C GLU A 57 12.00 -1.01 -3.13
N THR A 58 11.73 0.15 -3.71
CA THR A 58 10.59 1.00 -3.39
C THR A 58 9.85 1.36 -4.66
N LEU A 59 8.58 1.75 -4.52
CA LEU A 59 7.79 2.23 -5.63
C LEU A 59 8.33 3.59 -6.06
N THR A 60 8.75 3.66 -7.32
CA THR A 60 9.12 4.88 -8.02
C THR A 60 8.12 5.10 -9.14
N HIS A 61 8.00 6.32 -9.69
CA HIS A 61 7.12 6.56 -10.85
C HIS A 61 7.50 5.66 -12.04
N LYS A 62 8.80 5.38 -12.24
CA LYS A 62 9.28 4.50 -13.30
C LYS A 62 8.76 3.07 -13.12
N ASN A 63 8.96 2.46 -11.96
CA ASN A 63 8.46 1.09 -11.72
C ASN A 63 6.93 1.06 -11.63
N TYR A 64 6.30 2.16 -11.24
CA TYR A 64 4.85 2.28 -11.28
C TYR A 64 4.34 2.18 -12.72
N ILE A 65 4.95 2.91 -13.65
CA ILE A 65 4.60 2.91 -15.09
C ILE A 65 5.01 1.61 -15.78
N ASP A 66 6.20 1.08 -15.48
CA ASP A 66 6.78 -0.04 -16.22
C ASP A 66 6.25 -1.41 -15.74
N ILE A 67 5.76 -1.49 -14.49
CA ILE A 67 5.41 -2.76 -13.84
C ILE A 67 3.97 -2.72 -13.30
N VAL A 68 3.65 -1.72 -12.48
CA VAL A 68 2.39 -1.72 -11.73
C VAL A 68 1.19 -1.42 -12.63
N LEU A 69 1.22 -0.33 -13.39
CA LEU A 69 0.08 0.07 -14.23
C LEU A 69 -0.25 -0.95 -15.33
N PRO A 70 0.75 -1.55 -16.04
CA PRO A 70 0.50 -2.62 -17.02
C PRO A 70 -0.07 -3.90 -16.40
N HIS A 71 0.15 -4.13 -15.11
CA HIS A 71 -0.44 -5.25 -14.36
C HIS A 71 -1.84 -4.90 -13.83
N ALA A 72 -2.00 -3.70 -13.29
CA ALA A 72 -3.25 -3.22 -12.70
C ALA A 72 -4.40 -3.14 -13.72
N PHE A 73 -4.09 -2.69 -14.94
CA PHE A 73 -5.09 -2.53 -16.00
C PHE A 73 -5.82 -3.84 -16.37
N PRO A 74 -5.13 -4.91 -16.82
CA PRO A 74 -5.79 -6.17 -17.16
C PRO A 74 -6.40 -6.87 -15.93
N GLU A 75 -5.81 -6.74 -14.74
CA GLU A 75 -6.41 -7.28 -13.51
C GLU A 75 -7.74 -6.57 -13.17
N GLY A 76 -7.81 -5.25 -13.36
CA GLY A 76 -9.04 -4.49 -13.22
C GLY A 76 -10.11 -4.96 -14.20
N GLN A 77 -9.74 -5.15 -15.48
CA GLN A 77 -10.65 -5.70 -16.48
C GLN A 77 -11.13 -7.12 -16.13
N ARG A 78 -10.22 -7.97 -15.64
CA ARG A 78 -10.55 -9.34 -15.20
C ARG A 78 -11.55 -9.34 -14.04
N LEU A 79 -11.39 -8.44 -13.08
CA LEU A 79 -12.20 -8.41 -11.86
C LEU A 79 -13.53 -7.67 -12.05
N LEU A 80 -13.56 -6.59 -12.83
CA LEU A 80 -14.69 -5.66 -12.87
C LEU A 80 -15.23 -5.35 -14.28
N GLY A 81 -14.61 -5.90 -15.33
CA GLY A 81 -14.93 -5.58 -16.72
C GLY A 81 -14.29 -4.27 -17.19
N GLU A 82 -14.65 -3.80 -18.39
CA GLU A 82 -13.97 -2.69 -19.07
C GLU A 82 -14.24 -1.29 -18.47
N ASP A 83 -15.34 -1.12 -17.73
CA ASP A 83 -15.83 0.17 -17.22
C ASP A 83 -15.45 0.46 -15.76
N PHE A 84 -14.45 -0.25 -15.24
CA PHE A 84 -13.97 -0.04 -13.87
C PHE A 84 -13.33 1.33 -13.69
N ILE A 85 -13.37 1.82 -12.45
CA ILE A 85 -12.73 3.09 -12.07
C ILE A 85 -11.44 2.76 -11.35
N TYR A 86 -10.31 3.24 -11.87
CA TYR A 86 -9.03 3.14 -11.19
C TYR A 86 -8.91 4.22 -10.10
N GLN A 87 -8.46 3.84 -8.91
CA GLN A 87 -8.22 4.73 -7.78
C GLN A 87 -6.84 4.44 -7.18
N GLN A 88 -6.17 5.51 -6.75
CA GLN A 88 -4.88 5.48 -6.06
C GLN A 88 -4.81 6.63 -5.05
N ASP A 89 -3.91 6.56 -4.06
CA ASP A 89 -3.64 7.69 -3.16
C ASP A 89 -2.77 8.76 -3.83
N ASN A 90 -2.51 9.85 -3.11
CA ASN A 90 -1.74 10.99 -3.62
C ASN A 90 -0.21 10.84 -3.39
N ALA A 91 0.32 9.62 -3.28
CA ALA A 91 1.76 9.40 -3.14
C ALA A 91 2.54 9.95 -4.35
N THR A 92 3.81 10.33 -4.14
CA THR A 92 4.64 10.96 -5.18
C THR A 92 4.76 10.15 -6.48
N PRO A 93 4.90 8.80 -6.48
CA PRO A 93 4.90 8.01 -7.71
C PRO A 93 3.57 8.05 -8.48
N HIS A 94 2.45 8.17 -7.76
CA HIS A 94 1.09 8.13 -8.30
C HIS A 94 0.70 9.46 -8.95
N THR A 95 1.15 10.57 -8.36
CA THR A 95 0.88 11.94 -8.84
C THR A 95 1.93 12.48 -9.82
N HIS A 96 2.96 11.70 -10.14
CA HIS A 96 3.95 12.07 -11.13
C HIS A 96 3.31 12.29 -12.51
N LYS A 97 3.75 13.32 -13.24
CA LYS A 97 3.18 13.72 -14.54
C LYS A 97 3.11 12.54 -15.52
N ASP A 98 4.17 11.75 -15.60
CA ASP A 98 4.25 10.61 -16.52
C ASP A 98 3.30 9.48 -16.11
N SER A 99 3.14 9.23 -14.80
CA SER A 99 2.19 8.25 -14.28
C SER A 99 0.76 8.65 -14.62
N LEU A 100 0.41 9.92 -14.36
CA LEU A 100 -0.93 10.45 -14.69
C LEU A 100 -1.19 10.46 -16.20
N THR A 101 -0.17 10.74 -17.02
CA THR A 101 -0.28 10.68 -18.48
C THR A 101 -0.54 9.25 -18.95
N TRP A 102 0.20 8.27 -18.41
CA TRP A 102 -0.05 6.87 -18.71
C TRP A 102 -1.48 6.48 -18.32
N ILE A 103 -1.92 6.83 -17.11
CA ILE A 103 -3.26 6.47 -16.63
C ILE A 103 -4.34 7.06 -17.53
N ARG A 104 -4.27 8.35 -17.85
CA ARG A 104 -5.26 9.05 -18.70
C ARG A 104 -5.33 8.49 -20.12
N ASN A 105 -4.24 7.89 -20.61
CA ASN A 105 -4.19 7.29 -21.95
C ASN A 105 -4.71 5.85 -21.99
N ASN A 106 -4.75 5.14 -20.85
CA ASN A 106 -5.03 3.69 -20.82
C ASN A 106 -6.31 3.34 -20.06
N PHE A 107 -6.59 4.00 -18.92
CA PHE A 107 -7.81 3.75 -18.16
C PHE A 107 -8.95 4.63 -18.65
N SER A 108 -10.12 4.02 -18.90
CA SER A 108 -11.34 4.73 -19.28
C SER A 108 -11.83 5.68 -18.19
N ARG A 109 -11.68 5.28 -16.92
CA ARG A 109 -12.12 6.04 -15.74
C ARG A 109 -11.07 6.01 -14.64
N PHE A 110 -10.82 7.18 -14.06
CA PHE A 110 -9.79 7.37 -13.04
C PHE A 110 -10.22 8.43 -12.01
N ILE A 111 -9.99 8.14 -10.73
CA ILE A 111 -10.09 9.13 -9.65
C ILE A 111 -8.75 9.86 -9.57
N ASP A 112 -8.72 11.07 -10.12
CA ASP A 112 -7.55 11.93 -10.07
C ASP A 112 -7.28 12.50 -8.68
N GLU A 113 -6.09 13.07 -8.54
CA GLU A 113 -5.54 13.62 -7.31
C GLU A 113 -6.40 14.73 -6.68
N THR A 114 -7.26 15.39 -7.47
CA THR A 114 -8.15 16.45 -6.98
C THR A 114 -9.41 15.89 -6.33
N LYS A 115 -9.74 14.64 -6.62
CA LYS A 115 -10.92 13.93 -6.10
C LYS A 115 -10.61 13.00 -4.94
N TRP A 116 -9.33 12.71 -4.68
CA TRP A 116 -8.91 11.94 -3.52
C TRP A 116 -8.38 12.86 -2.40
N PRO A 117 -9.03 12.92 -1.22
CA PRO A 117 -8.57 13.76 -0.13
C PRO A 117 -7.20 13.28 0.42
N PRO A 118 -6.30 14.22 0.80
CA PRO A 118 -5.01 13.87 1.36
C PRO A 118 -5.15 13.23 2.74
N ASN A 119 -4.30 12.24 3.04
CA ASN A 119 -4.26 11.50 4.32
C ASN A 119 -5.56 10.74 4.67
N SER A 120 -6.33 10.33 3.66
CA SER A 120 -7.59 9.61 3.86
C SER A 120 -7.43 8.10 3.67
N SER A 121 -6.58 7.48 4.49
CA SER A 121 -6.39 6.02 4.50
C SER A 121 -7.68 5.29 4.92
N ASP A 122 -8.52 5.92 5.73
CA ASP A 122 -9.83 5.42 6.14
C ASP A 122 -10.81 5.20 4.96
N LEU A 123 -10.57 5.86 3.83
CA LEU A 123 -11.39 5.72 2.62
C LEU A 123 -10.84 4.65 1.66
N SER A 124 -9.64 4.12 1.89
CA SER A 124 -8.98 3.13 1.05
C SER A 124 -9.31 1.72 1.53
N VAL A 125 -9.91 0.90 0.65
CA VAL A 125 -10.27 -0.51 0.95
C VAL A 125 -9.10 -1.41 1.36
N LEU A 126 -7.87 -0.94 1.14
CA LEU A 126 -6.64 -1.67 1.49
C LEU A 126 -6.04 -1.26 2.83
N ASP A 127 -6.46 -0.13 3.40
CA ASP A 127 -5.77 0.49 4.54
C ASP A 127 -6.60 0.55 5.84
N TYR A 128 -7.91 0.28 5.81
CA TYR A 128 -8.79 0.27 7.00
C TYR A 128 -9.02 -1.10 7.62
#